data_AF-A0A959T707-F1
#
_entry.id   AF-A0A959T707-F1
#
_cell.length_a   1.000
_cell.length_b   1.000
_cell.length_c   1.000
_cell.angle_alpha   90.00
_cell.angle_beta   90.00
_cell.angle_gamma   90.00
#
_symmetry.space_group_name_H-M   'P 1'
#
loop_
_entity.id
_entity.type
_entity.pdbx_description
1 polymer ?
#
loop_
_entity_poly.entity_id
_entity_poly.type
_entity_poly.pdbx_seq_one_letter_code
_entity_poly.pdbx_strand_id
1 'polypeptide(L)'
;MLWIGGQVTSLNIIAKLILPSLVCMILPLLWMTFTQKGNVERPDVVRSSGGHGGKITGFERNLVFGLGVGSLLFVPVFKSVTHLPPYVGIMFGLGLLWIVTEVMHWRHGADDRGDLMVTAVLRRIDMPSVLFFLGILVAVAALQTAGHLTLLAGWLDSSLGNIYLINGTIGVLSAIVDNVPLVAAAMGMYPMTQYPVDDIFWELLAL
;
A
#
# COMPACT_ATOMS: atom_id res chain seq x y z
N MET A 1 2.85 -4.48 6.51
CA MET A 1 2.91 -5.55 7.54
C MET A 1 3.67 -5.12 8.79
N LEU A 2 4.88 -4.57 8.64
CA LEU A 2 5.70 -4.03 9.75
C LEU A 2 4.94 -3.09 10.70
N TRP A 3 4.07 -2.24 10.15
CA TRP A 3 3.27 -1.31 10.95
C TRP A 3 2.19 -2.01 11.79
N ILE A 4 1.67 -3.15 11.33
CA ILE A 4 0.67 -3.97 12.04
C ILE A 4 1.36 -4.85 13.08
N GLY A 5 2.53 -5.41 12.76
CA GLY A 5 3.33 -6.23 13.68
C GLY A 5 4.06 -5.44 14.77
N GLY A 6 3.98 -4.10 14.75
CA GLY A 6 4.57 -3.23 15.76
C GLY A 6 6.07 -2.95 15.58
N GLN A 7 6.68 -3.36 14.47
CA GLN A 7 8.10 -3.14 14.18
C GLN A 7 8.44 -1.67 13.96
N VAL A 8 7.50 -0.89 13.43
CA VAL A 8 7.71 0.52 13.08
C VAL A 8 6.58 1.41 13.60
N THR A 9 6.94 2.62 14.03
CA THR A 9 6.00 3.67 14.39
C THR A 9 5.73 4.61 13.21
N SER A 10 4.53 5.19 13.16
CA SER A 10 4.10 6.03 12.04
C SER A 10 4.97 7.27 11.87
N LEU A 11 5.35 7.91 12.98
CA LEU A 11 6.06 9.18 12.93
C LEU A 11 7.54 8.98 12.57
N ASN A 12 8.18 7.95 13.14
CA ASN A 12 9.56 7.62 12.83
C ASN A 12 9.72 7.19 11.36
N ILE A 13 8.86 6.28 10.90
CA ILE A 13 8.98 5.75 9.53
C ILE A 13 8.76 6.83 8.47
N ILE A 14 7.83 7.76 8.70
CA ILE A 14 7.63 8.91 7.81
C ILE A 14 8.88 9.79 7.79
N ALA A 15 9.41 10.16 8.97
CA ALA A 15 10.58 11.03 9.05
C ALA A 15 11.83 10.44 8.38
N LYS A 16 12.03 9.13 8.50
CA LYS A 16 13.20 8.41 7.97
C LYS A 16 13.10 8.12 6.48
N LEU A 17 11.91 7.75 6.01
CA LEU A 17 11.72 7.32 4.62
C LEU A 17 11.31 8.44 3.66
N ILE A 18 10.93 9.63 4.15
CA ILE A 18 10.49 10.70 3.24
C ILE A 18 11.57 11.11 2.24
N LEU A 19 12.83 11.23 2.69
CA LEU A 19 13.92 11.61 1.81
C LEU A 19 14.31 10.48 0.84
N PRO A 20 14.51 9.22 1.28
CA PRO A 20 14.72 8.10 0.36
C PRO A 20 13.57 7.89 -0.64
N SER A 21 12.31 7.96 -0.21
CA SER A 21 11.15 7.78 -1.10
C SER A 21 11.04 8.87 -2.16
N LEU A 22 11.36 10.13 -1.82
CA LEU A 22 11.45 11.21 -2.80
C LEU A 22 12.56 10.95 -3.81
N VAL A 23 13.72 10.45 -3.40
CA VAL A 23 14.81 10.07 -4.32
C VAL A 23 14.36 8.94 -5.25
N CYS A 24 13.74 7.89 -4.71
CA CYS A 24 13.20 6.77 -5.48
C CYS A 24 12.07 7.18 -6.45
N MET A 25 11.34 8.25 -6.16
CA MET A 25 10.33 8.81 -7.05
C MET A 25 10.96 9.72 -8.12
N ILE A 26 11.83 10.64 -7.72
CA ILE A 26 12.38 11.69 -8.59
C ILE A 26 13.35 11.10 -9.62
N LEU A 27 14.23 10.17 -9.24
CA LEU A 27 15.25 9.65 -10.15
C LEU A 27 14.65 8.94 -11.37
N PRO A 28 13.69 7.98 -11.24
CA PRO A 28 13.07 7.34 -12.40
C PRO A 28 12.23 8.32 -13.22
N LEU A 29 11.55 9.27 -12.58
CA LEU A 29 10.77 10.29 -13.30
C LEU A 29 11.66 11.22 -14.14
N LEU A 30 12.78 11.67 -13.59
CA LEU A 30 13.77 12.45 -14.34
C LEU A 30 14.31 11.63 -15.51
N TRP A 31 14.67 10.37 -15.27
CA TRP A 31 15.16 9.48 -16.32
C TRP A 31 14.13 9.30 -17.45
N MET A 32 12.86 9.03 -17.10
CA MET A 32 11.77 8.89 -18.06
C MET A 32 11.50 10.19 -18.82
N THR A 33 11.63 11.35 -18.17
CA THR A 33 11.45 12.66 -18.82
C THR A 33 12.43 12.86 -19.99
N PHE A 34 13.67 12.37 -19.87
CA PHE A 34 14.67 12.51 -20.93
C PHE A 34 14.61 11.40 -21.99
N THR A 35 14.19 10.19 -21.60
CA THR A 35 14.18 9.02 -22.48
C THR A 35 12.88 8.86 -23.26
N GLN A 36 11.71 9.11 -22.63
CA GLN A 36 10.41 9.05 -23.29
C GLN A 36 10.01 10.41 -23.86
N LYS A 37 10.50 10.71 -25.06
CA LYS A 37 10.02 11.83 -25.86
C LYS A 37 8.82 11.37 -26.69
N GLY A 38 7.61 11.62 -26.20
CA GLY A 38 6.36 11.34 -26.91
C GLY A 38 5.48 12.59 -26.96
N ASN A 39 4.74 12.79 -28.05
CA ASN A 39 3.72 13.83 -28.10
C ASN A 39 2.48 13.29 -27.38
N VAL A 40 2.21 13.79 -26.18
CA VAL A 40 1.00 13.42 -25.44
C VAL A 40 -0.16 14.21 -26.04
N GLU A 41 -0.80 13.63 -27.05
CA GLU A 41 -2.07 14.14 -27.53
C GLU A 41 -3.08 13.90 -26.41
N ARG A 42 -3.56 15.00 -25.80
CA ARG A 42 -4.62 14.89 -24.79
C ARG A 42 -5.80 14.20 -25.48
N PRO A 43 -6.39 13.15 -24.89
CA PRO A 43 -7.59 12.57 -25.44
C PRO A 43 -8.57 13.72 -25.68
N ASP A 44 -9.03 13.87 -26.93
CA ASP A 44 -10.14 14.76 -27.20
C ASP A 44 -11.21 14.41 -26.20
N VAL A 45 -11.72 15.42 -25.50
CA VAL A 45 -12.80 15.25 -24.55
C VAL A 45 -13.95 14.70 -25.37
N VAL A 46 -14.12 13.38 -25.39
CA VAL A 46 -15.29 12.72 -25.97
C VAL A 46 -16.44 13.23 -25.11
N ARG A 47 -17.03 14.34 -25.56
CA ARG A 47 -18.39 14.69 -25.22
C ARG A 47 -19.17 13.50 -25.75
N SER A 48 -19.47 12.54 -24.89
CA SER A 48 -20.37 11.44 -25.21
C SER A 48 -21.68 12.06 -25.69
N SER A 49 -21.81 12.18 -27.01
CA SER A 49 -23.04 12.51 -27.69
C SER A 49 -23.84 11.21 -27.75
N GLY A 50 -24.57 10.92 -26.68
CA GLY A 50 -25.48 9.78 -26.62
C GLY A 50 -25.52 9.14 -25.23
N GLY A 51 -26.50 9.53 -24.42
CA GLY A 51 -26.75 8.98 -23.08
C GLY A 51 -26.70 10.08 -22.02
N HIS A 52 -27.80 10.27 -21.30
CA HIS A 52 -28.00 11.33 -20.31
C HIS A 52 -27.20 11.11 -19.00
N GLY A 53 -25.87 11.01 -19.09
CA GLY A 53 -24.97 11.06 -17.94
C GLY A 53 -24.65 12.51 -17.58
N GLY A 54 -25.10 12.97 -16.41
CA GLY A 54 -24.81 14.30 -15.89
C GLY A 54 -23.30 14.59 -15.97
N LYS A 55 -22.92 15.73 -16.54
CA LYS A 55 -21.51 16.15 -16.59
C LYS A 55 -21.01 16.30 -15.15
N ILE A 56 -20.19 15.36 -14.67
CA ILE A 56 -19.52 15.46 -13.38
C ILE A 56 -18.84 16.82 -13.33
N THR A 57 -19.25 17.66 -12.38
CA THR A 57 -18.74 19.02 -12.29
C THR A 57 -17.30 18.99 -11.80
N GLY A 58 -16.51 20.01 -12.19
CA GLY A 58 -15.12 20.11 -11.72
C GLY A 58 -15.02 20.17 -10.19
N PHE A 59 -16.08 20.66 -9.52
CA PHE A 59 -16.20 20.66 -8.07
C PHE A 59 -16.34 19.24 -7.51
N GLU A 60 -17.23 18.42 -8.05
CA GLU A 60 -17.44 17.02 -7.62
C GLU A 60 -16.16 16.20 -7.74
N ARG A 61 -15.45 16.33 -8.88
CA ARG A 61 -14.17 15.67 -9.10
C ARG A 61 -13.11 16.08 -8.06
N ASN A 62 -12.97 17.38 -7.82
CA ASN A 62 -11.98 17.89 -6.87
C ASN A 62 -12.34 17.53 -5.42
N LEU A 63 -13.64 17.49 -5.10
CA LEU A 63 -14.14 17.07 -3.79
C LEU A 63 -13.80 15.60 -3.53
N VAL A 64 -14.13 14.69 -4.45
CA VAL A 64 -13.81 13.26 -4.33
C VAL A 64 -12.30 13.03 -4.26
N PHE A 65 -11.53 13.73 -5.08
CA PHE A 65 -10.07 13.66 -5.03
C PHE A 65 -9.52 14.12 -3.68
N GLY A 66 -9.95 15.28 -3.19
CA GLY A 66 -9.53 15.82 -1.89
C GLY A 66 -9.92 14.92 -0.72
N LEU A 67 -11.13 14.36 -0.75
CA LEU A 67 -11.60 13.39 0.24
C LEU A 67 -10.80 12.09 0.20
N GLY A 68 -10.49 11.56 -0.99
CA GLY A 68 -9.68 10.36 -1.14
C GLY A 68 -8.26 10.54 -0.59
N VAL A 69 -7.59 11.64 -0.97
CA VAL A 69 -6.26 11.97 -0.43
C VAL A 69 -6.31 12.22 1.07
N GLY A 70 -7.28 13.01 1.54
CA GLY A 70 -7.47 13.28 2.97
C GLY A 70 -7.72 12.01 3.77
N SER A 71 -8.53 11.09 3.25
CA SER A 71 -8.80 9.78 3.84
C SER A 71 -7.54 8.93 3.96
N LEU A 72 -6.65 8.93 2.95
CA LEU A 72 -5.39 8.19 2.99
C LEU A 72 -4.44 8.79 4.03
N LEU A 73 -4.30 10.12 4.06
CA LEU A 73 -3.48 10.84 5.04
C LEU A 73 -4.02 10.74 6.47
N PHE A 74 -5.31 10.46 6.63
CA PHE A 74 -5.94 10.24 7.93
C PHE A 74 -5.56 8.89 8.56
N VAL A 75 -5.21 7.86 7.77
CA VAL A 75 -4.96 6.51 8.30
C VAL A 75 -3.85 6.47 9.37
N PRO A 76 -2.69 7.13 9.19
CA PRO A 76 -1.65 7.22 10.23
C PRO A 76 -2.13 7.90 11.51
N VAL A 77 -2.92 8.96 11.38
CA VAL A 77 -3.49 9.72 12.50
C VAL A 77 -4.52 8.85 13.25
N PHE A 78 -5.41 8.18 12.51
CA PHE A 78 -6.41 7.28 13.06
C PHE A 78 -5.78 6.18 13.90
N LYS A 79 -4.74 5.49 13.38
CA LYS A 79 -4.03 4.46 14.14
C LYS A 79 -3.39 5.05 15.40
N SER A 80 -2.76 6.22 15.29
CA SER A 80 -2.06 6.85 16.43
C SER A 80 -2.99 7.24 17.57
N VAL A 81 -4.25 7.60 17.28
CA VAL A 81 -5.22 8.03 18.28
C VAL A 81 -6.06 6.86 18.80
N THR A 82 -6.52 5.98 17.91
CA THR A 82 -7.46 4.91 18.27
C THR A 82 -6.79 3.59 18.64
N HIS A 83 -5.50 3.43 18.31
CA HIS A 83 -4.76 2.16 18.40
C HIS A 83 -5.36 1.00 17.60
N LEU A 84 -6.36 1.25 16.76
CA LEU A 84 -6.98 0.25 15.92
C LEU A 84 -6.09 -0.07 14.71
N PRO A 85 -6.22 -1.27 14.12
CA PRO A 85 -5.50 -1.64 12.91
C PRO A 85 -5.76 -0.66 11.75
N PRO A 86 -4.75 -0.36 10.92
CA PRO A 86 -4.87 0.59 9.80
C PRO A 86 -6.00 0.29 8.81
N TYR A 87 -6.31 -0.99 8.58
CA TYR A 87 -7.36 -1.38 7.64
C TYR A 87 -8.74 -0.86 8.06
N VAL A 88 -9.01 -0.70 9.36
CA VAL A 88 -10.27 -0.13 9.86
C VAL A 88 -10.38 1.34 9.46
N GLY A 89 -9.28 2.08 9.55
CA GLY A 89 -9.21 3.47 9.10
C GLY A 89 -9.41 3.60 7.58
N ILE A 90 -8.84 2.67 6.80
CA ILE A 90 -9.05 2.61 5.35
C ILE A 90 -10.52 2.32 5.00
N MET A 91 -11.13 1.32 5.66
CA MET A 91 -12.55 0.99 5.46
C MET A 91 -13.48 2.14 5.85
N PHE A 92 -13.19 2.83 6.96
CA PHE A 92 -13.91 4.02 7.37
C PHE A 92 -13.82 5.13 6.31
N GLY A 93 -12.61 5.39 5.82
CA GLY A 93 -12.34 6.33 4.76
C GLY A 93 -13.10 6.06 3.46
N LEU A 94 -13.09 4.80 3.01
CA LEU A 94 -13.85 4.33 1.86
C LEU A 94 -15.36 4.44 2.08
N GLY A 95 -15.85 4.12 3.28
CA GLY A 95 -17.26 4.28 3.64
C GLY A 95 -17.71 5.74 3.61
N LEU A 96 -16.87 6.66 4.10
CA LEU A 96 -17.16 8.09 4.05
C LEU A 96 -17.14 8.63 2.61
N LEU A 97 -16.15 8.22 1.81
CA LEU A 97 -16.12 8.54 0.38
C LEU A 97 -17.37 8.03 -0.32
N TRP A 98 -17.80 6.80 -0.02
CA TRP A 98 -19.02 6.22 -0.58
C TRP A 98 -20.25 7.05 -0.23
N ILE A 99 -20.49 7.34 1.05
CA ILE A 99 -21.64 8.16 1.49
C ILE A 99 -21.67 9.51 0.75
N VAL A 100 -20.52 10.18 0.64
CA VAL A 100 -20.43 11.47 -0.06
C VAL A 100 -20.75 11.33 -1.54
N THR A 101 -20.20 10.32 -2.21
CA THR A 101 -20.48 10.07 -3.64
C THR A 101 -21.94 9.69 -3.88
N GLU A 102 -22.56 8.93 -2.98
CA GLU A 102 -23.97 8.54 -3.07
C GLU A 102 -24.88 9.76 -2.90
N VAL A 103 -24.63 10.61 -1.90
CA VAL A 103 -25.38 11.85 -1.68
C VAL A 103 -25.29 12.80 -2.88
N MET A 104 -24.11 12.90 -3.49
CA MET A 104 -23.88 13.71 -4.69
C MET A 104 -24.69 13.22 -5.90
N HIS A 105 -24.78 11.90 -6.10
CA HIS A 105 -25.47 11.31 -7.25
C HIS A 105 -26.94 10.96 -7.00
N TRP A 106 -27.45 11.14 -5.77
CA TRP A 106 -28.82 10.79 -5.36
C TRP A 106 -29.90 11.30 -6.34
N ARG A 107 -29.69 12.48 -6.93
CA ARG A 107 -30.66 13.16 -7.81
C ARG A 107 -30.67 12.68 -9.27
N HIS A 108 -29.76 11.81 -9.69
CA HIS A 108 -29.76 11.23 -11.03
C HIS A 108 -30.66 9.98 -11.07
N GLY A 109 -31.50 9.88 -12.12
CA GLY A 109 -32.55 8.88 -12.24
C GLY A 109 -32.04 7.43 -12.19
N ALA A 110 -32.92 6.50 -11.79
CA ALA A 110 -32.58 5.10 -11.55
C ALA A 110 -32.01 4.32 -12.76
N ASP A 111 -32.14 4.86 -13.98
CA ASP A 111 -31.67 4.27 -15.24
C ASP A 111 -30.17 4.43 -15.49
N ASP A 112 -29.49 5.32 -14.76
CA ASP A 112 -28.04 5.62 -14.92
C ASP A 112 -27.18 4.93 -13.84
N ARG A 113 -27.78 4.03 -13.05
CA ARG A 113 -27.20 3.41 -11.85
C ARG A 113 -26.38 2.15 -12.11
N GLY A 114 -26.32 1.66 -13.34
CA GLY A 114 -25.69 0.37 -13.66
C GLY A 114 -24.19 0.31 -13.39
N ASP A 115 -23.47 1.40 -13.70
CA ASP A 115 -21.99 1.44 -13.65
C ASP A 115 -21.41 2.38 -12.58
N LEU A 116 -22.25 3.17 -11.90
CA LEU A 116 -21.83 4.16 -10.89
C LEU A 116 -22.07 3.70 -9.44
N MET A 117 -22.68 2.53 -9.25
CA MET A 117 -23.03 2.02 -7.94
C MET A 117 -21.82 1.32 -7.31
N VAL A 118 -21.41 1.76 -6.12
CA VAL A 118 -20.29 1.20 -5.35
C VAL A 118 -20.46 -0.30 -5.05
N THR A 119 -21.67 -0.85 -5.21
CA THR A 119 -21.92 -2.31 -5.19
C THR A 119 -21.18 -3.06 -6.30
N ALA A 120 -20.92 -2.46 -7.47
CA ALA A 120 -20.06 -3.03 -8.52
C ALA A 120 -18.56 -2.97 -8.14
N VAL A 121 -18.16 -1.96 -7.35
CA VAL A 121 -16.78 -1.77 -6.85
C VAL A 121 -16.50 -2.69 -5.65
N LEU A 122 -17.43 -2.83 -4.71
CA LEU A 122 -17.36 -3.72 -3.54
C LEU A 122 -17.41 -5.21 -3.92
N ARG A 123 -17.99 -5.56 -5.08
CA ARG A 123 -18.02 -6.95 -5.57
C ARG A 123 -16.69 -7.41 -6.19
N ARG A 124 -15.70 -6.52 -6.29
CA ARG A 124 -14.31 -6.86 -6.66
C ARG A 124 -13.38 -6.79 -5.45
N ILE A 125 -13.80 -7.33 -4.30
CA ILE A 125 -12.79 -7.89 -3.40
C ILE A 125 -12.11 -8.98 -4.21
N ASP A 126 -10.82 -8.79 -4.50
CA ASP A 126 -10.00 -9.75 -5.23
C ASP A 126 -9.74 -10.96 -4.32
N MET A 127 -10.78 -11.79 -4.15
CA MET A 127 -10.73 -13.02 -3.37
C MET A 127 -9.54 -13.91 -3.77
N PRO A 128 -9.19 -14.05 -5.07
CA PRO A 128 -7.94 -14.68 -5.48
C PRO A 128 -6.69 -14.07 -4.82
N SER A 129 -6.52 -12.74 -4.86
CA SER A 129 -5.37 -12.08 -4.24
C SER A 129 -5.35 -12.25 -2.71
N VAL A 130 -6.50 -12.21 -2.03
CA VAL A 130 -6.58 -12.46 -0.58
C VAL A 130 -6.16 -13.89 -0.25
N LEU A 131 -6.67 -14.88 -0.99
CA LEU A 131 -6.31 -16.29 -0.80
C LEU A 131 -4.83 -16.56 -1.14
N PHE A 132 -4.28 -15.86 -2.13
CA PHE A 132 -2.86 -15.91 -2.47
C PHE A 132 -1.98 -15.44 -1.30
N PHE A 133 -2.25 -14.26 -0.74
CA PHE A 133 -1.51 -13.78 0.43
C PHE A 133 -1.71 -14.68 1.65
N LEU A 134 -2.93 -15.15 1.89
CA LEU A 134 -3.20 -16.11 2.97
C LEU A 134 -2.35 -17.37 2.82
N GLY A 135 -2.28 -17.95 1.62
CA GLY A 135 -1.47 -19.13 1.34
C GLY A 135 0.02 -18.91 1.62
N ILE A 136 0.55 -17.77 1.17
CA ILE A 136 1.94 -17.36 1.46
C ILE A 136 2.19 -17.27 2.96
N LEU A 137 1.31 -16.57 3.69
CA LEU A 137 1.50 -16.36 5.13
C LEU A 137 1.43 -17.66 5.92
N VAL A 138 0.56 -18.59 5.52
CA VAL A 138 0.49 -19.94 6.12
C VAL A 138 1.76 -20.73 5.83
N ALA A 139 2.30 -20.67 4.61
CA ALA A 139 3.55 -21.34 4.25
C ALA A 139 4.74 -20.78 5.04
N VAL A 140 4.86 -19.45 5.13
CA VAL A 140 5.89 -18.78 5.94
C VAL A 140 5.75 -19.14 7.41
N ALA A 141 4.53 -19.14 7.95
CA ALA A 141 4.27 -19.55 9.34
C ALA A 141 4.68 -21.02 9.58
N ALA A 142 4.37 -21.93 8.66
CA ALA A 142 4.81 -23.32 8.75
C ALA A 142 6.35 -23.44 8.73
N LEU A 143 7.02 -22.67 7.89
CA LEU A 143 8.49 -22.63 7.80
C LEU A 143 9.12 -22.05 9.08
N GLN A 144 8.46 -21.07 9.70
CA GLN A 144 8.84 -20.52 11.00
C GLN A 144 8.66 -21.55 12.12
N THR A 145 7.50 -22.19 12.22
CA THR A 145 7.21 -23.22 13.23
C THR A 145 8.12 -24.44 13.10
N ALA A 146 8.51 -24.81 11.86
CA ALA A 146 9.48 -25.86 11.60
C ALA A 146 10.94 -25.47 11.96
N GLY A 147 11.21 -24.19 12.24
CA GLY A 147 12.54 -23.68 12.59
C GLY A 147 13.46 -23.39 11.41
N HIS A 148 13.01 -23.59 10.17
CA HIS A 148 13.80 -23.34 8.96
C HIS A 148 14.17 -21.85 8.80
N LEU A 149 13.27 -20.94 9.18
CA LEU A 149 13.57 -19.51 9.15
C LEU A 149 14.68 -19.14 10.14
N THR A 150 14.71 -19.75 11.34
CA THR A 150 15.78 -19.51 12.32
C THR A 150 17.14 -20.01 11.83
N LEU A 151 17.16 -21.18 11.16
CA LEU A 151 18.39 -21.70 10.54
C LEU A 151 18.89 -20.78 9.42
N LEU A 152 17.97 -20.30 8.58
CA LEU A 152 18.29 -19.37 7.51
C LEU A 152 18.83 -18.04 8.07
N ALA A 153 18.21 -17.50 9.11
CA ALA A 153 18.68 -16.29 9.79
C ALA A 153 20.11 -16.46 10.31
N GLY A 154 20.38 -17.55 11.03
CA GLY A 154 21.74 -17.84 11.53
C GLY A 154 22.77 -18.02 10.40
N TRP A 155 22.36 -18.59 9.27
CA TRP A 155 23.23 -18.70 8.08
C TRP A 155 23.52 -17.33 7.45
N LEU A 156 22.52 -16.46 7.32
CA LEU A 156 22.72 -15.08 6.83
C LEU A 156 23.61 -14.27 7.78
N ASP A 157 23.38 -14.38 9.09
CA ASP A 157 24.15 -13.67 10.10
C ASP A 157 25.62 -14.11 10.11
N SER A 158 25.88 -15.42 9.97
CA SER A 158 27.25 -15.94 9.91
C SER A 158 27.96 -15.66 8.58
N SER A 159 27.23 -15.64 7.46
CA SER A 159 27.81 -15.43 6.13
C SER A 159 28.06 -13.96 5.80
N LEU A 160 27.12 -13.08 6.17
CA LEU A 160 27.17 -11.66 5.83
C LEU A 160 27.63 -10.79 7.00
N GLY A 161 27.26 -11.14 8.24
CA GLY A 161 27.66 -10.47 9.48
C GLY A 161 27.24 -9.00 9.62
N ASN A 162 26.63 -8.40 8.59
CA ASN A 162 26.33 -6.99 8.50
C ASN A 162 24.87 -6.77 8.09
N ILE A 163 24.17 -6.01 8.93
CA ILE A 163 22.77 -5.62 8.75
C ILE A 163 22.47 -5.04 7.36
N TYR A 164 23.36 -4.21 6.81
CA TYR A 164 23.18 -3.58 5.50
C TYR A 164 23.27 -4.61 4.37
N LEU A 165 24.14 -5.61 4.50
CA LEU A 165 24.28 -6.68 3.51
C LEU A 165 23.11 -7.66 3.58
N ILE A 166 22.66 -7.99 4.81
CA ILE A 166 21.50 -8.84 5.04
C ILE A 166 20.25 -8.19 4.43
N ASN A 167 19.95 -6.94 4.82
CA ASN A 167 18.81 -6.22 4.26
C ASN A 167 18.93 -5.92 2.77
N GLY A 168 20.13 -5.63 2.28
CA GLY A 168 20.37 -5.49 0.84
C GLY A 168 20.06 -6.78 0.08
N THR A 169 20.46 -7.93 0.61
CA THR A 169 20.18 -9.24 -0.01
C THR A 169 18.69 -9.57 0.04
N ILE A 170 18.04 -9.36 1.19
CA ILE A 170 16.58 -9.53 1.32
C ILE A 170 15.84 -8.59 0.36
N GLY A 171 16.28 -7.32 0.24
CA GLY A 171 15.71 -6.34 -0.67
C GLY A 171 15.82 -6.73 -2.14
N VAL A 172 16.98 -7.24 -2.57
CA VAL A 172 17.16 -7.76 -3.95
C VAL A 172 16.26 -8.96 -4.21
N LEU A 173 16.16 -9.90 -3.28
CA LEU A 173 15.24 -11.04 -3.41
C LEU A 173 13.77 -10.60 -3.41
N SER A 174 13.43 -9.57 -2.63
CA SER A 174 12.08 -8.97 -2.52
C SER A 174 11.64 -8.35 -3.84
N ALA A 175 12.57 -7.72 -4.57
CA ALA A 175 12.31 -7.18 -5.90
C ALA A 175 12.00 -8.25 -6.97
N ILE A 176 12.39 -9.52 -6.75
CA ILE A 176 12.18 -10.62 -7.70
C ILE A 176 10.90 -11.40 -7.38
N VAL A 177 10.66 -11.69 -6.09
CA VAL A 177 9.56 -12.56 -5.66
C VAL A 177 8.30 -11.74 -5.39
N ASP A 178 8.26 -11.09 -4.22
CA ASP A 178 7.26 -10.11 -3.78
C ASP A 178 7.72 -9.59 -2.40
N ASN A 179 7.28 -8.40 -2.04
CA ASN A 179 7.60 -7.76 -0.76
C ASN A 179 6.87 -8.41 0.41
N VAL A 180 5.59 -8.78 0.24
CA VAL A 180 4.77 -9.33 1.33
C VAL A 180 5.33 -10.65 1.91
N PRO A 181 5.68 -11.68 1.11
CA PRO A 181 6.27 -12.91 1.63
C PRO A 181 7.60 -12.67 2.36
N LEU A 182 8.48 -11.84 1.78
CA LEU A 182 9.84 -11.67 2.30
C LEU A 182 9.86 -10.84 3.58
N VAL A 183 8.98 -9.83 3.69
CA VAL A 183 8.78 -9.10 4.93
C VAL A 183 8.22 -10.03 6.02
N ALA A 184 7.23 -10.87 5.69
CA ALA A 184 6.70 -11.85 6.64
C ALA A 184 7.77 -12.86 7.09
N ALA A 185 8.60 -13.34 6.16
CA ALA A 185 9.70 -14.24 6.47
C ALA A 185 10.74 -13.56 7.37
N ALA A 186 11.14 -12.31 7.06
CA ALA A 186 12.09 -11.55 7.87
C ALA A 186 11.58 -11.30 9.30
N MET A 187 10.27 -11.01 9.46
CA MET A 187 9.64 -10.91 10.78
C MET A 187 9.64 -12.24 11.55
N GLY A 188 9.61 -13.38 10.85
CA GLY A 188 9.73 -14.72 11.44
C GLY A 188 11.18 -15.16 11.70
N MET A 189 12.14 -14.59 10.98
CA MET A 189 13.58 -14.85 11.10
C MET A 189 14.20 -14.11 12.29
N TYR A 190 13.83 -12.84 12.49
CA TYR A 190 14.48 -11.96 13.45
C TYR A 190 13.50 -11.46 14.52
N PRO A 191 13.74 -11.77 15.82
CA PRO A 191 12.86 -11.34 16.89
C PRO A 191 13.06 -9.87 17.27
N MET A 192 12.00 -9.27 17.83
CA MET A 192 12.03 -7.89 18.33
C MET A 192 12.98 -7.67 19.53
N THR A 193 13.44 -8.75 20.16
CA THR A 193 14.48 -8.71 21.20
C THR A 193 15.86 -8.45 20.63
N GLN A 194 16.09 -8.80 19.36
CA GLN A 194 17.33 -8.56 18.64
C GLN A 194 17.28 -7.20 17.91
N TYR A 195 16.19 -6.94 17.18
CA TYR A 195 15.94 -5.66 16.51
C TYR A 195 14.71 -4.99 17.11
N PRO A 196 14.86 -4.01 18.02
CA PRO A 196 13.73 -3.37 18.69
C PRO A 196 12.85 -2.57 17.73
N VAL A 197 11.74 -2.05 18.25
CA VAL A 197 10.84 -1.15 17.49
C VAL A 197 11.65 0.03 16.96
N ASP A 198 11.40 0.41 15.71
CA ASP A 198 12.07 1.52 15.01
C ASP A 198 13.59 1.30 14.82
N ASP A 199 14.07 0.06 14.91
CA ASP A 199 15.45 -0.27 14.54
C ASP A 199 15.69 -0.07 13.03
N ILE A 200 16.93 0.26 12.68
CA ILE A 200 17.37 0.46 11.29
C ILE A 200 17.14 -0.79 10.43
N PHE A 201 17.11 -1.98 11.03
CA PHE A 201 16.74 -3.21 10.35
C PHE A 201 15.37 -3.11 9.69
N TRP A 202 14.37 -2.65 10.46
CA TRP A 202 12.99 -2.53 9.98
C TRP A 202 12.80 -1.35 9.04
N GLU A 203 13.53 -0.24 9.28
CA GLU A 203 13.50 0.93 8.40
C GLU A 203 14.04 0.59 7.00
N LEU A 204 15.15 -0.14 6.92
CA LEU A 204 15.74 -0.59 5.65
C LEU A 204 14.87 -1.61 4.92
N LEU A 205 14.17 -2.46 5.65
CA LEU A 205 13.27 -3.48 5.08
C LEU A 205 11.94 -2.88 4.62
N ALA A 206 11.60 -1.67 5.09
CA ALA A 206 10.43 -0.90 4.67
C ALA A 206 10.67 -0.03 3.43
N LEU A 207 11.93 0.13 3.01
CA LEU A 207 12.37 0.94 1.88
C LEU A 207 12.27 0.16 0.56
#